data_AF-A0A7J7X8F4-F1
#
_entry.id   AF-A0A7J7X8F4-F1
#
_cell.length_a   1.000
_cell.length_b   1.000
_cell.length_c   1.000
_cell.angle_alpha   90.00
_cell.angle_beta   90.00
_cell.angle_gamma   90.00
#
_symmetry.space_group_name_H-M   'P 1'
#
loop_
_entity.id
_entity.type
_entity.pdbx_description
1 polymer ?
#
loop_
_entity_poly.entity_id
_entity_poly.type
_entity_poly.pdbx_seq_one_letter_code
_entity_poly.pdbx_strand_id
1 'polypeptide(L)'
;MELPELDAVSDDAMDSFVEKFRSQSYRGRFHEDQWEEEFEKIPLFMKKTPSEIDPMENPDLACLQSIIFDEERSPEEQAKTYKDEGNDYFKEKDYKKAVISYTEGLKKKCADPDLNAVLYTNRAAAQYYLGNFRSALNDVTAARKLKPCHLKAIIRGALCHLELKNFAEAVNWCDKGLQIDAKEKKLLEMRVKADKLKVYFEDEDRAELYQVPPESTLLHALQHPRYFVKALTPAFLVCVGSSPFCRNYLQGRKVHQVK
;
A
#
# COMPACT_ATOMS: atom_id res chain seq x y z
N MET A 1 -39.58 26.98 9.58
CA MET A 1 -38.82 28.04 8.88
C MET A 1 -39.25 27.94 7.44
N GLU A 2 -40.19 28.81 7.08
CA GLU A 2 -40.88 28.83 5.79
C GLU A 2 -39.88 29.15 4.66
N LEU A 3 -40.05 28.47 3.54
CA LEU A 3 -39.37 28.80 2.28
C LEU A 3 -39.94 30.14 1.78
N PRO A 4 -39.12 31.17 1.50
CA PRO A 4 -39.66 32.41 0.96
C PRO A 4 -40.08 32.22 -0.48
N GLU A 5 -41.28 32.73 -0.79
CA GLU A 5 -41.92 32.73 -2.10
C GLU A 5 -41.09 33.48 -3.15
N LEU A 6 -41.15 32.98 -4.38
CA LEU A 6 -40.60 33.59 -5.59
C LEU A 6 -41.45 34.81 -5.97
N ASP A 7 -41.21 35.94 -5.32
CA ASP A 7 -41.77 37.21 -5.76
C ASP A 7 -41.01 37.68 -7.01
N ALA A 8 -41.80 38.01 -8.04
CA ALA A 8 -41.34 38.57 -9.30
C ALA A 8 -40.42 39.78 -9.04
N VAL A 9 -39.12 39.58 -9.23
CA VAL A 9 -38.11 40.62 -9.15
C VAL A 9 -38.49 41.69 -10.16
N SER A 10 -38.92 42.87 -9.70
CA SER A 10 -39.26 43.97 -10.61
C SER A 10 -38.05 44.32 -11.47
N ASP A 11 -38.28 44.78 -12.71
CA ASP A 11 -37.20 45.22 -13.60
C ASP A 11 -36.26 46.21 -12.88
N ASP A 12 -36.79 47.07 -12.00
CA ASP A 12 -36.01 47.98 -11.16
C ASP A 12 -35.05 47.28 -10.20
N ALA A 13 -35.42 46.12 -9.64
CA ALA A 13 -34.55 45.35 -8.76
C ALA A 13 -33.45 44.62 -9.54
N MET A 14 -33.75 44.19 -10.77
CA MET A 14 -32.75 43.63 -11.68
C MET A 14 -31.78 44.72 -12.17
N ASP A 15 -32.31 45.90 -12.52
CA ASP A 15 -31.52 47.05 -12.95
C ASP A 15 -30.62 47.59 -11.83
N SER A 16 -31.13 47.65 -10.59
CA SER A 16 -30.34 48.03 -9.41
C SER A 16 -29.26 46.98 -9.08
N PHE A 17 -29.52 45.70 -9.35
CA PHE A 17 -28.52 44.65 -9.24
C PHE A 17 -27.43 44.78 -10.33
N VAL A 18 -27.81 45.04 -11.57
CA VAL A 18 -26.88 45.25 -12.69
C VAL A 18 -26.06 46.54 -12.52
N GLU A 19 -26.65 47.61 -11.97
CA GLU A 19 -25.94 48.86 -11.63
C GLU A 19 -24.82 48.66 -10.61
N LYS A 20 -24.98 47.73 -9.65
CA LYS A 20 -23.91 47.36 -8.72
C LYS A 20 -22.70 46.75 -9.43
N PHE A 21 -22.91 46.04 -10.55
CA PHE A 21 -21.82 45.50 -11.36
C PHE A 21 -21.28 46.50 -12.39
N ARG A 22 -22.10 47.44 -12.89
CA ARG A 22 -21.63 48.53 -13.76
C ARG A 22 -20.75 49.54 -13.03
N SER A 23 -20.98 49.74 -11.74
CA SER A 23 -20.22 50.69 -10.90
C SER A 23 -18.95 50.12 -10.28
N GLN A 24 -18.82 48.79 -10.21
CA GLN A 24 -17.57 48.13 -9.85
C GLN A 24 -16.70 47.97 -11.09
N SER A 25 -15.81 48.95 -11.33
CA SER A 25 -14.73 48.74 -12.29
C SER A 25 -13.93 47.51 -11.86
N TYR A 26 -13.80 46.54 -12.76
CA TYR A 26 -13.10 45.29 -12.51
C TYR A 26 -11.65 45.61 -12.07
N ARG A 27 -11.34 45.44 -10.78
CA ARG A 27 -10.00 45.73 -10.25
C ARG A 27 -9.02 44.70 -10.82
N GLY A 28 -7.94 45.19 -11.44
CA GLY A 28 -6.96 44.34 -12.13
C GLY A 28 -7.34 43.99 -13.56
N ARG A 29 -8.23 44.76 -14.21
CA ARG A 29 -8.44 44.68 -15.65
C ARG A 29 -7.16 45.09 -16.38
N PHE A 30 -6.88 44.43 -17.50
CA PHE A 30 -5.82 44.86 -18.42
C PHE A 30 -6.03 46.31 -18.82
N HIS A 31 -4.95 47.08 -18.82
CA HIS A 31 -4.98 48.45 -19.32
C HIS A 31 -5.11 48.43 -20.86
N GLU A 32 -6.15 49.04 -21.42
CA GLU A 32 -6.41 49.03 -22.88
C GLU A 32 -5.24 49.56 -23.72
N ASP A 33 -4.38 50.39 -23.14
CA ASP A 33 -3.20 50.94 -23.82
C ASP A 33 -1.93 50.07 -23.66
N GLN A 34 -1.89 49.17 -22.67
CA GLN A 34 -0.72 48.33 -22.32
C GLN A 34 -1.03 46.82 -22.32
N TRP A 35 -2.22 46.44 -22.77
CA TRP A 35 -2.70 45.06 -22.70
C TRP A 35 -1.77 44.08 -23.42
N GLU A 36 -1.14 44.48 -24.54
CA GLU A 36 -0.18 43.63 -25.25
C GLU A 36 1.05 43.31 -24.40
N GLU A 37 1.59 44.29 -23.67
CA GLU A 37 2.75 44.11 -22.79
C GLU A 37 2.40 43.26 -21.57
N GLU A 38 1.19 43.44 -21.03
CA GLU A 38 0.70 42.62 -19.91
C GLU A 38 0.42 41.18 -20.35
N PHE A 39 -0.08 40.95 -21.57
CA PHE A 39 -0.24 39.62 -22.15
C PHE A 39 1.11 38.96 -22.47
N GLU A 40 2.10 39.71 -22.93
CA GLU A 40 3.44 39.16 -23.20
C GLU A 40 4.14 38.65 -21.93
N LYS A 41 3.76 39.13 -20.74
CA LYS A 41 4.25 38.60 -19.45
C LYS A 41 3.59 37.27 -19.05
N ILE A 42 2.44 36.95 -19.62
CA ILE A 42 1.72 35.71 -19.32
C ILE A 42 2.31 34.60 -20.20
N PRO A 43 2.83 33.51 -19.63
CA PRO A 43 3.50 32.46 -20.40
C PRO A 43 2.67 31.89 -21.55
N LEU A 44 1.34 31.82 -21.40
CA LEU A 44 0.42 31.30 -22.41
C LEU A 44 0.31 32.20 -23.67
N PHE A 45 0.57 33.49 -23.55
CA PHE A 45 0.39 34.49 -24.62
C PHE A 45 1.71 35.16 -25.05
N MET A 46 2.83 34.73 -24.46
CA MET A 46 4.15 35.26 -24.76
C MET A 46 4.56 34.92 -26.20
N LYS A 47 4.90 35.94 -26.99
CA LYS A 47 5.30 35.76 -28.40
C LYS A 47 6.71 35.16 -28.54
N LYS A 48 7.58 35.36 -27.54
CA LYS A 48 8.98 34.91 -27.54
C LYS A 48 9.41 34.52 -26.13
N THR A 49 9.94 33.32 -25.96
CA THR A 49 10.50 32.87 -24.68
C THR A 49 11.89 33.51 -24.45
N PRO A 50 12.20 34.01 -23.24
CA PRO A 50 13.55 34.43 -22.87
C PRO A 50 14.54 33.27 -22.99
N SER A 51 15.79 33.56 -23.34
CA SER A 51 16.85 32.53 -23.47
C SER A 51 17.29 31.96 -22.12
N GLU A 52 17.22 32.75 -21.05
CA GLU A 52 17.44 32.33 -19.67
C GLU A 52 16.27 32.83 -18.82
N ILE A 53 15.70 31.95 -18.00
CA ILE A 53 14.55 32.25 -17.16
C ILE A 53 15.06 32.45 -15.74
N ASP A 54 15.00 33.68 -15.24
CA ASP A 54 15.26 33.98 -13.84
C ASP A 54 14.01 33.66 -12.99
N PRO A 55 14.09 32.73 -12.02
CA PRO A 55 12.97 32.39 -11.15
C PRO A 55 12.44 33.54 -10.30
N MET A 56 13.26 34.57 -10.03
CA MET A 56 12.85 35.74 -9.24
C MET A 56 12.04 36.75 -10.06
N GLU A 57 12.32 36.87 -11.36
CA GLU A 57 11.63 37.79 -12.27
C GLU A 57 10.39 37.15 -12.90
N ASN A 58 10.45 35.86 -13.25
CA ASN A 58 9.36 35.16 -13.95
C ASN A 58 9.05 33.80 -13.28
N PRO A 59 8.42 33.80 -12.09
CA PRO A 59 8.16 32.57 -11.33
C PRO A 59 7.26 31.59 -12.08
N ASP A 60 6.26 32.07 -12.81
CA ASP A 60 5.33 31.23 -13.57
C ASP A 60 6.03 30.52 -14.75
N LEU A 61 6.93 31.22 -15.43
CA LEU A 61 7.69 30.67 -16.53
C LEU A 61 8.74 29.66 -16.04
N ALA A 62 9.37 29.93 -14.89
CA ALA A 62 10.28 28.99 -14.23
C ALA A 62 9.55 27.72 -13.76
N CYS A 63 8.30 27.85 -13.28
CA CYS A 63 7.44 26.72 -12.92
C CYS A 63 7.05 25.88 -14.16
N LEU A 64 6.66 26.51 -15.25
CA LEU A 64 6.35 25.79 -16.50
C LEU A 64 7.61 25.11 -17.07
N GLN A 65 8.74 25.79 -17.02
CA GLN A 65 10.02 25.24 -17.43
C GLN A 65 10.39 23.99 -16.61
N SER A 66 10.21 24.02 -15.29
CA SER A 66 10.48 22.84 -14.44
C SER A 66 9.53 21.68 -14.74
N ILE A 67 8.26 21.95 -15.03
CA ILE A 67 7.28 20.93 -15.45
C ILE A 67 7.67 20.31 -16.80
N ILE A 68 8.09 21.13 -17.78
CA ILE A 68 8.51 20.65 -19.10
C ILE A 68 9.78 19.80 -18.98
N PHE A 69 10.78 20.26 -18.23
CA PHE A 69 12.00 19.48 -18.02
C PHE A 69 11.76 18.19 -17.22
N ASP A 70 10.74 18.13 -16.38
CA ASP A 70 10.34 16.89 -15.71
C ASP A 70 9.83 15.83 -16.70
N GLU A 71 9.20 16.23 -17.81
CA GLU A 71 8.78 15.29 -18.88
C GLU A 71 9.96 14.83 -19.74
N GLU A 72 10.99 15.66 -19.91
CA GLU A 72 12.22 15.32 -20.64
C GLU A 72 13.20 14.45 -19.84
N ARG A 73 13.05 14.36 -18.51
CA ARG A 73 13.88 13.49 -17.66
C ARG A 73 13.71 12.03 -18.00
N SER A 74 14.74 11.23 -17.73
CA SER A 74 14.65 9.78 -17.92
C SER A 74 13.50 9.18 -17.10
N PRO A 75 12.84 8.10 -17.58
CA PRO A 75 11.80 7.41 -16.82
C PRO A 75 12.25 6.99 -15.41
N GLU A 76 13.53 6.67 -15.24
CA GLU A 76 14.17 6.35 -13.97
C GLU A 76 14.20 7.53 -13.00
N GLU A 77 14.56 8.72 -13.49
CA GLU A 77 14.59 9.95 -12.68
C GLU A 77 13.18 10.37 -12.30
N GLN A 78 12.22 10.35 -13.25
CA GLN A 78 10.82 10.62 -12.95
C GLN A 78 10.28 9.66 -11.88
N ALA A 79 10.57 8.35 -12.01
CA ALA A 79 10.16 7.35 -11.02
C ALA A 79 10.82 7.60 -9.64
N LYS A 80 12.06 8.12 -9.60
CA LYS A 80 12.72 8.51 -8.34
C LYS A 80 12.04 9.72 -7.70
N THR A 81 11.68 10.75 -8.47
CA THR A 81 10.94 11.92 -7.97
C THR A 81 9.64 11.48 -7.30
N TYR A 82 8.81 10.69 -7.99
CA TYR A 82 7.56 10.16 -7.41
C TYR A 82 7.77 9.26 -6.19
N LYS A 83 8.88 8.50 -6.17
CA LYS A 83 9.27 7.70 -5.00
C LYS A 83 9.59 8.61 -3.80
N ASP A 84 10.28 9.73 -4.02
CA ASP A 84 10.62 10.68 -2.96
C ASP A 84 9.40 11.48 -2.48
N GLU A 85 8.55 11.97 -3.40
CA GLU A 85 7.25 12.58 -3.06
C GLU A 85 6.36 11.63 -2.26
N GLY A 86 6.26 10.37 -2.70
CA GLY A 86 5.50 9.35 -1.99
C GLY A 86 6.07 9.07 -0.59
N ASN A 87 7.39 9.19 -0.40
CA ASN A 87 8.02 9.05 0.91
C ASN A 87 7.68 10.23 1.82
N ASP A 88 7.58 11.44 1.28
CA ASP A 88 7.22 12.63 2.06
C ASP A 88 5.76 12.58 2.51
N TYR A 89 4.82 12.23 1.62
CA TYR A 89 3.43 11.97 2.02
C TYR A 89 3.33 10.83 3.04
N PHE A 90 4.17 9.81 2.93
CA PHE A 90 4.20 8.72 3.89
C PHE A 90 4.68 9.17 5.28
N LYS A 91 5.66 10.08 5.36
CA LYS A 91 6.12 10.69 6.62
C LYS A 91 5.01 11.55 7.23
N GLU A 92 4.26 12.27 6.41
CA GLU A 92 3.09 13.06 6.81
C GLU A 92 1.87 12.22 7.19
N LYS A 93 1.95 10.89 7.03
CA LYS A 93 0.85 9.93 7.23
C LYS A 93 -0.33 10.11 6.28
N ASP A 94 -0.16 10.88 5.20
CA ASP A 94 -1.12 10.92 4.09
C ASP A 94 -0.90 9.71 3.17
N TYR A 95 -1.32 8.55 3.65
CA TYR A 95 -1.12 7.29 2.94
C TYR A 95 -1.86 7.23 1.61
N LYS A 96 -2.95 7.98 1.44
CA LYS A 96 -3.72 8.02 0.18
C LYS A 96 -2.88 8.70 -0.91
N LYS A 97 -2.33 9.88 -0.64
CA LYS A 97 -1.44 10.57 -1.59
C LYS A 97 -0.15 9.80 -1.84
N ALA A 98 0.40 9.16 -0.81
CA ALA A 98 1.57 8.29 -0.98
C ALA A 98 1.29 7.16 -1.98
N VAL A 99 0.15 6.47 -1.88
CA VAL A 99 -0.24 5.42 -2.85
C VAL A 99 -0.33 5.96 -4.27
N ILE A 100 -0.93 7.14 -4.46
CA ILE A 100 -1.06 7.77 -5.78
C ILE A 100 0.32 8.06 -6.36
N SER A 101 1.19 8.71 -5.59
CA SER A 101 2.55 9.09 -6.00
C SER A 101 3.37 7.85 -6.40
N TYR A 102 3.40 6.80 -5.58
CA TYR A 102 4.08 5.56 -5.94
C TYR A 102 3.49 4.88 -7.19
N THR A 103 2.18 5.02 -7.41
CA THR A 103 1.52 4.47 -8.59
C THR A 103 1.92 5.24 -9.85
N GLU A 104 2.02 6.57 -9.79
CA GLU A 104 2.56 7.38 -10.88
C GLU A 104 4.02 7.03 -11.17
N GLY A 105 4.84 6.83 -10.12
CA GLY A 105 6.22 6.35 -10.29
C GLY A 105 6.30 5.00 -11.02
N LEU A 106 5.44 4.04 -10.67
CA LEU A 106 5.36 2.74 -11.35
C LEU A 106 4.85 2.85 -12.81
N LYS A 107 3.99 3.82 -13.12
CA LYS A 107 3.49 4.05 -14.49
C LYS A 107 4.56 4.56 -15.45
N LYS A 108 5.64 5.16 -14.94
CA LYS A 108 6.78 5.59 -15.77
C LYS A 108 7.54 4.43 -16.40
N LYS A 109 7.30 3.19 -15.96
CA LYS A 109 7.89 1.96 -16.53
C LYS A 109 9.42 2.03 -16.62
N CYS A 110 10.07 2.47 -15.53
CA CYS A 110 11.53 2.48 -15.48
C CYS A 110 12.09 1.06 -15.67
N ALA A 111 13.25 0.95 -16.33
CA ALA A 111 13.87 -0.35 -16.61
C ALA A 111 14.57 -0.95 -15.38
N ASP A 112 14.80 -0.13 -14.34
CA ASP A 112 15.47 -0.54 -13.10
C ASP A 112 14.56 -1.43 -12.22
N PRO A 113 14.87 -2.74 -12.09
CA PRO A 113 14.08 -3.64 -11.26
C PRO A 113 14.20 -3.34 -9.76
N ASP A 114 15.31 -2.76 -9.31
CA ASP A 114 15.52 -2.41 -7.90
C ASP A 114 14.64 -1.24 -7.48
N LEU A 115 14.60 -0.18 -8.31
CA LEU A 115 13.71 0.96 -8.10
C LEU A 115 12.24 0.53 -8.10
N ASN A 116 11.84 -0.30 -9.07
CA ASN A 116 10.48 -0.84 -9.13
C ASN A 116 10.13 -1.69 -7.88
N ALA A 117 11.04 -2.56 -7.43
CA ALA A 117 10.84 -3.35 -6.22
C ALA A 117 10.64 -2.47 -4.97
N VAL A 118 11.40 -1.36 -4.86
CA VAL A 118 11.24 -0.37 -3.79
C VAL A 118 9.90 0.35 -3.88
N LEU A 119 9.50 0.82 -5.06
CA LEU A 119 8.21 1.47 -5.31
C LEU A 119 7.03 0.58 -4.92
N TYR A 120 7.02 -0.68 -5.36
CA TYR A 120 6.00 -1.66 -4.95
C TYR A 120 6.00 -1.87 -3.42
N THR A 121 7.18 -1.98 -2.80
CA THR A 121 7.28 -2.20 -1.36
C THR A 121 6.83 -1.01 -0.53
N ASN A 122 7.06 0.21 -1.02
CA ASN A 122 6.61 1.45 -0.38
C ASN A 122 5.11 1.67 -0.59
N ARG A 123 4.58 1.36 -1.78
CA ARG A 123 3.13 1.37 -2.03
C ARG A 123 2.42 0.35 -1.15
N ALA A 124 2.96 -0.86 -1.01
CA ALA A 124 2.44 -1.87 -0.09
C ALA A 124 2.41 -1.37 1.36
N ALA A 125 3.42 -0.59 1.77
CA ALA A 125 3.44 0.04 3.09
C ALA A 125 2.24 0.96 3.28
N ALA A 126 2.02 1.88 2.34
CA ALA A 126 0.93 2.84 2.41
C ALA A 126 -0.43 2.14 2.38
N GLN A 127 -0.59 1.13 1.51
CA GLN A 127 -1.79 0.28 1.46
C GLN A 127 -2.05 -0.46 2.77
N TYR A 128 -1.00 -0.96 3.44
CA TYR A 128 -1.12 -1.61 4.74
C TYR A 128 -1.69 -0.65 5.80
N TYR A 129 -1.17 0.58 5.88
CA TYR A 129 -1.68 1.58 6.84
C TYR A 129 -3.11 2.05 6.51
N LEU A 130 -3.55 1.92 5.27
CA LEU A 130 -4.94 2.13 4.86
C LEU A 130 -5.86 0.93 5.15
N GLY A 131 -5.33 -0.21 5.63
CA GLY A 131 -6.09 -1.44 5.86
C GLY A 131 -6.32 -2.29 4.61
N ASN A 132 -5.74 -1.92 3.47
CA ASN A 132 -5.89 -2.61 2.19
C ASN A 132 -4.91 -3.78 2.06
N PHE A 133 -5.02 -4.76 2.96
CA PHE A 133 -4.03 -5.85 3.09
C PHE A 133 -3.88 -6.71 1.83
N ARG A 134 -4.97 -6.94 1.08
CA ARG A 134 -4.92 -7.71 -0.18
C ARG A 134 -4.17 -6.96 -1.28
N SER A 135 -4.40 -5.66 -1.40
CA SER A 135 -3.66 -4.82 -2.35
C SER A 135 -2.18 -4.75 -1.98
N ALA A 136 -1.88 -4.60 -0.69
CA ALA A 136 -0.51 -4.65 -0.18
C ALA A 136 0.17 -6.00 -0.48
N LEU A 137 -0.54 -7.13 -0.37
CA LEU A 137 -0.03 -8.46 -0.74
C LEU A 137 0.33 -8.56 -2.23
N ASN A 138 -0.51 -8.03 -3.11
CA ASN A 138 -0.22 -8.02 -4.54
C ASN A 138 1.05 -7.23 -4.83
N ASP A 139 1.21 -6.08 -4.19
CA ASP A 139 2.39 -5.21 -4.32
C ASP A 139 3.67 -5.90 -3.83
N VAL A 140 3.68 -6.49 -2.63
CA VAL A 140 4.88 -7.21 -2.14
C VAL A 140 5.18 -8.46 -2.96
N THR A 141 4.15 -9.10 -3.53
CA THR A 141 4.35 -10.26 -4.42
C THR A 141 5.00 -9.82 -5.73
N ALA A 142 4.59 -8.68 -6.29
CA ALA A 142 5.26 -8.07 -7.44
C ALA A 142 6.70 -7.67 -7.11
N ALA A 143 6.93 -7.01 -5.97
CA ALA A 143 8.27 -6.66 -5.51
C ALA A 143 9.19 -7.89 -5.37
N ARG A 144 8.67 -8.99 -4.82
CA ARG A 144 9.42 -10.24 -4.65
C ARG A 144 9.73 -10.94 -5.98
N LYS A 145 8.87 -10.80 -6.99
CA LYS A 145 9.17 -11.31 -8.35
C LYS A 145 10.35 -10.56 -8.98
N LEU A 146 10.44 -9.25 -8.74
CA LEU A 146 11.54 -8.42 -9.23
C LEU A 146 12.83 -8.67 -8.44
N LYS A 147 12.72 -8.68 -7.10
CA LYS A 147 13.84 -8.87 -6.19
C LYS A 147 13.48 -9.90 -5.10
N PRO A 148 13.79 -11.19 -5.32
CA PRO A 148 13.46 -12.26 -4.37
C PRO A 148 14.08 -12.07 -2.98
N CYS A 149 15.27 -11.47 -2.92
CA CYS A 149 16.00 -11.22 -1.67
C CYS A 149 15.59 -9.92 -0.96
N HIS A 150 14.50 -9.25 -1.38
CA HIS A 150 14.09 -7.98 -0.79
C HIS A 150 13.39 -8.19 0.57
N LEU A 151 14.18 -8.18 1.65
CA LEU A 151 13.72 -8.48 3.00
C LEU A 151 12.55 -7.60 3.47
N LYS A 152 12.55 -6.30 3.12
CA LYS A 152 11.45 -5.38 3.48
C LYS A 152 10.11 -5.79 2.87
N ALA A 153 10.09 -6.27 1.61
CA ALA A 153 8.88 -6.81 0.99
C ALA A 153 8.42 -8.10 1.69
N ILE A 154 9.35 -8.97 2.07
CA ILE A 154 9.03 -10.23 2.76
C ILE A 154 8.40 -9.97 4.12
N ILE A 155 9.00 -9.06 4.92
CA ILE A 155 8.45 -8.63 6.22
C ILE A 155 7.04 -8.08 6.05
N ARG A 156 6.81 -7.21 5.05
CA ARG A 156 5.47 -6.67 4.78
C ARG A 156 4.47 -7.74 4.35
N GLY A 157 4.89 -8.72 3.53
CA GLY A 157 4.03 -9.83 3.14
C GLY A 157 3.62 -10.70 4.31
N ALA A 158 4.56 -11.04 5.20
CA ALA A 158 4.26 -11.74 6.44
C ALA A 158 3.26 -10.97 7.33
N LEU A 159 3.45 -9.65 7.48
CA LEU A 159 2.51 -8.79 8.20
C LEU A 159 1.11 -8.82 7.58
N CYS A 160 1.00 -8.66 6.26
CA CYS A 160 -0.30 -8.68 5.59
C CYS A 160 -1.01 -10.04 5.74
N HIS A 161 -0.27 -11.14 5.67
CA HIS A 161 -0.84 -12.48 5.90
C HIS A 161 -1.32 -12.66 7.35
N LEU A 162 -0.61 -12.10 8.33
CA LEU A 162 -1.06 -12.08 9.73
C LEU A 162 -2.37 -11.30 9.91
N GLU A 163 -2.48 -10.10 9.34
CA GLU A 163 -3.71 -9.28 9.41
C GLU A 163 -4.89 -9.96 8.71
N LEU A 164 -4.63 -10.68 7.62
CA LEU A 164 -5.64 -11.49 6.92
C LEU A 164 -5.94 -12.83 7.60
N LYS A 165 -5.29 -13.15 8.71
CA LYS A 165 -5.41 -14.43 9.45
C LYS A 165 -5.00 -15.66 8.62
N ASN A 166 -4.20 -15.45 7.58
CA ASN A 166 -3.62 -16.51 6.76
C ASN A 166 -2.32 -17.00 7.41
N PHE A 167 -2.45 -17.69 8.55
CA PHE A 167 -1.32 -18.06 9.41
C PHE A 167 -0.29 -18.97 8.74
N ALA A 168 -0.72 -19.97 7.97
CA ALA A 168 0.17 -20.87 7.24
C ALA A 168 1.09 -20.11 6.27
N GLU A 169 0.51 -19.21 5.46
CA GLU A 169 1.30 -18.36 4.58
C GLU A 169 2.18 -17.36 5.35
N ALA A 170 1.70 -16.81 6.47
CA ALA A 170 2.55 -15.95 7.31
C ALA A 170 3.80 -16.69 7.80
N VAL A 171 3.69 -17.97 8.21
CA VAL A 171 4.83 -18.81 8.58
C VAL A 171 5.76 -19.02 7.37
N ASN A 172 5.22 -19.42 6.21
CA ASN A 172 5.99 -19.63 4.98
C ASN A 172 6.79 -18.38 4.56
N TRP A 173 6.16 -17.19 4.63
CA TRP A 173 6.85 -15.93 4.35
C TRP A 173 7.92 -15.60 5.39
N CYS A 174 7.67 -15.88 6.66
CA CYS A 174 8.69 -15.71 7.70
C CYS A 174 9.88 -16.66 7.48
N ASP A 175 9.63 -17.94 7.20
CA ASP A 175 10.67 -18.94 6.97
C ASP A 175 11.55 -18.57 5.76
N LYS A 176 10.94 -18.13 4.65
CA LYS A 176 11.68 -17.62 3.48
C LYS A 176 12.52 -16.38 3.81
N GLY A 177 12.01 -15.47 4.63
CA GLY A 177 12.78 -14.31 5.06
C GLY A 177 13.92 -14.66 6.01
N LEU A 178 13.71 -15.64 6.90
CA LEU A 178 14.73 -16.15 7.83
C LEU A 178 15.83 -16.96 7.14
N GLN A 179 15.56 -17.53 5.96
CA GLN A 179 16.60 -18.10 5.10
C GLN A 179 17.55 -17.02 4.54
N ILE A 180 17.07 -15.78 4.36
CA ILE A 180 17.89 -14.66 3.90
C ILE A 180 18.62 -14.00 5.09
N ASP A 181 17.88 -13.72 6.17
CA ASP A 181 18.44 -13.21 7.42
C ASP A 181 17.84 -13.95 8.62
N ALA A 182 18.60 -14.90 9.14
CA ALA A 182 18.20 -15.75 10.26
C ALA A 182 18.03 -14.99 11.59
N LYS A 183 18.55 -13.76 11.70
CA LYS A 183 18.53 -12.96 12.93
C LYS A 183 17.49 -11.83 12.90
N GLU A 184 16.69 -11.74 11.84
CA GLU A 184 15.66 -10.71 11.71
C GLU A 184 14.56 -10.91 12.75
N LYS A 185 14.58 -10.07 13.79
CA LYS A 185 13.70 -10.15 14.96
C LYS A 185 12.23 -10.09 14.60
N LYS A 186 11.85 -9.21 13.65
CA LYS A 186 10.43 -9.06 13.27
C LYS A 186 9.87 -10.34 12.67
N LEU A 187 10.65 -11.02 11.83
CA LEU A 187 10.23 -12.29 11.24
C LEU A 187 10.11 -13.39 12.29
N LEU A 188 11.05 -13.48 13.23
CA LEU A 188 10.96 -14.44 14.35
C LEU A 188 9.71 -14.22 15.20
N GLU A 189 9.43 -12.97 15.59
CA GLU A 189 8.24 -12.62 16.35
C GLU A 189 6.94 -12.91 15.60
N MET A 190 6.88 -12.54 14.31
CA MET A 190 5.72 -12.81 13.46
C MET A 190 5.51 -14.29 13.24
N ARG A 191 6.59 -15.06 13.05
CA ARG A 191 6.53 -16.51 12.92
C ARG A 191 5.92 -17.15 14.17
N VAL A 192 6.36 -16.75 15.36
CA VAL A 192 5.78 -17.23 16.63
C VAL A 192 4.31 -16.81 16.76
N LYS A 193 3.96 -15.59 16.33
CA LYS A 193 2.56 -15.12 16.31
C LYS A 193 1.70 -15.85 15.28
N ALA A 194 2.29 -16.33 14.18
CA ALA A 194 1.62 -17.07 13.12
C ALA A 194 1.46 -18.56 13.46
N ASP A 195 2.44 -19.16 14.15
CA ASP A 195 2.44 -20.54 14.65
C ASP A 195 1.50 -20.73 15.85
N LYS A 196 0.26 -20.25 15.69
CA LYS A 196 -0.80 -20.33 16.69
C LYS A 196 -1.55 -21.63 16.59
N LEU A 197 -1.87 -22.14 15.41
CA LEU A 197 -2.73 -23.32 15.29
C LEU A 197 -1.88 -24.58 15.14
N LYS A 198 -2.02 -25.49 16.10
CA LYS A 198 -1.40 -26.81 16.07
C LYS A 198 -2.50 -27.86 15.96
N VAL A 199 -2.41 -28.69 14.94
CA VAL A 199 -3.35 -29.77 14.67
C VAL A 199 -2.72 -31.08 15.10
N TYR A 200 -3.47 -31.93 15.79
CA TYR A 200 -3.04 -33.24 16.24
C TYR A 200 -4.10 -34.30 15.93
N PHE A 201 -3.68 -35.55 15.83
CA PHE A 201 -4.55 -36.70 16.06
C PHE A 201 -3.96 -37.59 17.16
N GLU A 202 -4.81 -38.39 17.79
CA GLU A 202 -4.44 -39.28 18.89
C GLU A 202 -4.43 -40.73 18.39
N ASP A 203 -3.35 -41.44 18.68
CA ASP A 203 -3.27 -42.90 18.60
C ASP A 203 -3.73 -43.46 19.95
N GLU A 204 -4.97 -43.95 19.99
CA GLU A 204 -5.59 -44.42 21.24
C GLU A 204 -4.95 -45.68 21.79
N ASP A 205 -4.42 -46.54 20.94
CA ASP A 205 -3.77 -47.79 21.38
C ASP A 205 -2.49 -47.48 22.17
N ARG A 206 -1.82 -46.38 21.82
CA ARG A 206 -0.54 -45.97 22.43
C ARG A 206 -0.65 -44.78 23.37
N ALA A 207 -1.80 -44.11 23.39
CA ALA A 207 -1.99 -42.80 24.04
C ALA A 207 -0.92 -41.76 23.59
N GLU A 208 -0.54 -41.81 22.31
CA GLU A 208 0.45 -40.92 21.69
C GLU A 208 -0.24 -39.90 20.78
N LEU A 209 0.33 -38.70 20.66
CA LEU A 209 -0.19 -37.65 19.79
C LEU A 209 0.70 -37.50 18.55
N TYR A 210 0.08 -37.22 17.42
CA TYR A 210 0.77 -36.97 16.16
C TYR A 210 0.38 -35.58 15.67
N GLN A 211 1.35 -34.67 15.63
CA GLN A 211 1.19 -33.31 15.12
C GLN A 211 1.13 -33.34 13.59
N VAL A 212 0.04 -32.83 13.05
CA VAL A 212 -0.19 -32.67 11.62
C VAL A 212 0.18 -31.23 11.23
N PRO A 213 1.08 -31.03 10.26
CA PRO A 213 1.31 -29.70 9.69
C PRO A 213 0.00 -29.13 9.13
N PRO A 214 -0.39 -27.87 9.45
CA PRO A 214 -1.62 -27.25 8.95
C PRO A 214 -1.74 -27.23 7.43
N GLU A 215 -0.61 -27.30 6.72
CA GLU A 215 -0.51 -27.32 5.26
C GLU A 215 -0.81 -28.71 4.65
N SER A 216 -0.88 -29.75 5.48
CA SER A 216 -1.13 -31.12 5.02
C SER A 216 -2.57 -31.27 4.53
N THR A 217 -2.76 -32.03 3.46
CA THR A 217 -4.11 -32.38 3.02
C THR A 217 -4.76 -33.35 4.01
N LEU A 218 -6.09 -33.32 4.10
CA LEU A 218 -6.84 -34.30 4.91
C LEU A 218 -6.49 -35.73 4.50
N LEU A 219 -6.38 -36.00 3.19
CA LEU A 219 -6.02 -37.33 2.69
C LEU A 219 -4.64 -37.80 3.21
N HIS A 220 -3.64 -36.91 3.22
CA HIS A 220 -2.31 -37.23 3.76
C HIS A 220 -2.37 -37.63 5.23
N ALA A 221 -3.13 -36.87 6.04
CA ALA A 221 -3.30 -37.18 7.46
C ALA A 221 -4.02 -38.53 7.68
N LEU A 222 -5.03 -38.84 6.85
CA LEU A 222 -5.80 -40.08 6.93
C LEU A 222 -5.02 -41.32 6.48
N GLN A 223 -4.03 -41.16 5.60
CA GLN A 223 -3.18 -42.25 5.12
C GLN A 223 -2.12 -42.68 6.15
N HIS A 224 -1.97 -41.94 7.25
CA HIS A 224 -1.00 -42.29 8.28
C HIS A 224 -1.38 -43.63 8.93
N PRO A 225 -0.45 -44.61 9.08
CA PRO A 225 -0.76 -45.97 9.56
C PRO A 225 -1.37 -46.03 10.97
N ARG A 226 -1.18 -44.97 11.75
CA ARG A 226 -1.71 -44.83 13.12
C ARG A 226 -2.99 -44.00 13.21
N TYR A 227 -3.45 -43.43 12.09
CA TYR A 227 -4.70 -42.69 12.08
C TYR A 227 -5.88 -43.66 11.99
N PHE A 228 -6.88 -43.51 12.85
CA PHE A 228 -8.08 -44.32 12.83
C PHE A 228 -9.34 -43.45 12.71
N VAL A 229 -10.18 -43.74 11.70
CA VAL A 229 -11.45 -43.05 11.51
C VAL A 229 -12.51 -43.71 12.38
N LYS A 230 -13.08 -42.94 13.32
CA LYS A 230 -14.12 -43.43 14.23
C LYS A 230 -15.51 -43.12 13.68
N ALA A 231 -16.34 -44.14 13.53
CA ALA A 231 -17.73 -43.98 13.08
C ALA A 231 -17.84 -43.09 11.82
N LEU A 232 -16.97 -43.33 10.83
CA LEU A 232 -16.87 -42.58 9.58
C LEU A 232 -16.51 -41.08 9.74
N THR A 233 -16.12 -40.65 10.94
CA THR A 233 -15.76 -39.27 11.25
C THR A 233 -14.29 -39.16 11.62
N PRO A 234 -13.46 -38.48 10.81
CA PRO A 234 -12.09 -38.18 11.20
C PRO A 234 -12.05 -37.14 12.32
N ALA A 235 -11.37 -37.46 13.41
CA ALA A 235 -11.19 -36.58 14.55
C ALA A 235 -9.79 -35.96 14.53
N PHE A 236 -9.73 -34.66 14.81
CA PHE A 236 -8.49 -33.92 15.03
C PHE A 236 -8.67 -33.02 16.24
N LEU A 237 -7.58 -32.86 16.99
CA LEU A 237 -7.47 -31.88 18.05
C LEU A 237 -6.79 -30.63 17.50
N VAL A 238 -7.49 -29.51 17.53
CA VAL A 238 -6.92 -28.21 17.13
C VAL A 238 -6.70 -27.37 18.38
N CYS A 239 -5.44 -27.03 18.63
CA CYS A 239 -5.03 -26.28 19.80
C CYS A 239 -4.35 -24.98 19.38
N VAL A 240 -4.56 -23.92 20.17
CA VAL A 240 -3.72 -22.73 20.05
C VAL A 240 -2.40 -22.99 20.78
N GLY A 241 -1.27 -23.09 20.08
CA GLY A 241 0.04 -23.47 20.61
C GLY A 241 0.51 -22.61 21.79
N SER A 242 0.18 -21.32 21.81
CA SER A 242 0.50 -20.41 22.92
C SER A 242 -0.47 -20.49 24.10
N SER A 243 -1.59 -21.21 23.96
CA SER A 243 -2.61 -21.28 25.03
C SER A 243 -2.11 -22.09 26.23
N PRO A 244 -2.48 -21.71 27.47
CA PRO A 244 -2.23 -22.52 28.66
C PRO A 244 -2.81 -23.94 28.53
N PHE A 245 -3.97 -24.06 27.90
CA PHE A 245 -4.60 -25.36 27.61
C PHE A 245 -3.69 -26.28 26.79
N CYS A 246 -3.15 -25.78 25.67
CA CYS A 246 -2.27 -26.59 24.81
C CYS A 246 -1.01 -27.04 25.57
N ARG A 247 -0.40 -26.14 26.35
CA ARG A 247 0.78 -26.48 27.18
C ARG A 247 0.47 -27.56 28.21
N ASN A 248 -0.64 -27.43 28.93
CA ASN A 248 -1.05 -28.39 29.95
C ASN A 248 -1.48 -29.73 29.34
N TYR A 249 -2.22 -29.70 28.23
CA TYR A 249 -2.71 -30.90 27.55
C TYR A 249 -1.57 -31.75 26.97
N LEU A 250 -0.54 -31.10 26.42
CA LEU A 250 0.64 -31.78 25.87
C LEU A 250 1.63 -32.22 26.96
N GLN A 251 1.49 -31.75 28.20
CA GLN A 251 2.41 -32.08 29.29
C GLN A 251 2.35 -33.58 29.61
N GLY A 252 3.50 -34.26 29.50
CA GLY A 252 3.61 -35.69 29.77
C GLY A 252 3.15 -36.62 28.65
N ARG A 253 2.62 -36.08 27.53
CA ARG A 253 2.27 -36.87 26.34
C ARG A 253 3.43 -36.94 25.36
N LYS A 254 3.61 -38.09 24.70
CA LYS A 254 4.54 -38.23 23.59
C LYS A 254 3.91 -37.65 22.33
N VAL A 255 4.61 -36.70 21.69
CA VAL A 255 4.16 -36.03 20.48
C VAL A 255 5.14 -36.35 19.34
N HIS A 256 4.63 -36.91 18.26
CA HIS A 256 5.37 -37.21 17.03
C HIS A 256 5.00 -36.20 15.94
N GLN A 257 5.92 -35.89 15.04
CA GLN A 257 5.62 -35.11 13.83
C GLN A 257 5.25 -36.06 12.69
N VAL A 258 4.10 -35.83 12.06
CA VAL A 258 3.69 -36.54 10.85
C VAL A 258 4.62 -36.07 9.72
N LYS A 259 5.26 -37.03 9.05
CA LYS A 259 6.11 -36.76 7.89
C LYS A 259 5.31 -36.67 6.60
#